data_AF-A0A3S0DTW9-F1
#
_entry.id   AF-A0A3S0DTW9-F1
#
_cell.length_a   1.000
_cell.length_b   1.000
_cell.length_c   1.000
_cell.angle_alpha   90.00
_cell.angle_beta   90.00
_cell.angle_gamma   90.00
#
_symmetry.space_group_name_H-M   'P 1'
#
loop_
_entity.id
_entity.type
_entity.pdbx_description
1 polymer ?
#
loop_
_entity_poly.entity_id
_entity_poly.type
_entity_poly.pdbx_seq_one_letter_code
_entity_poly.pdbx_strand_id
1 'polypeptide(L)'
;AIAAMDRRTWQALTTGYVELPRRRIHAGLWFRLLRTLLDELNTPLSLCGTFAHSIRYVWERCGHPLRAGQSLWRPYEILPLEVQLQMLEAAATAIDLIESKVLSPGGKQAALFLPEPQTAFTDGMPVVERKEEPVNYWQEAIKAIEEAIVEARHNPVTARSLFALTSYGQRDPESLERLRITFANEGIPPEFLSYYEPDGPFTCRRLNDGLSDSF
;
A
#
# COMPACT_ATOMS: atom_id res chain seq x y z
N ALA A 1 16.21 -15.96 -6.94
CA ALA A 1 14.97 -16.44 -7.57
C ALA A 1 15.06 -17.87 -8.17
N ILE A 2 15.34 -18.05 -9.48
CA ILE A 2 15.07 -19.32 -10.21
C ILE A 2 15.74 -20.56 -9.57
N ALA A 3 17.05 -20.53 -9.35
CA ALA A 3 17.77 -21.67 -8.78
C ALA A 3 17.27 -22.08 -7.38
N ALA A 4 16.73 -21.14 -6.59
CA ALA A 4 16.14 -21.46 -5.28
C ALA A 4 14.80 -22.17 -5.43
N MET A 5 13.95 -21.71 -6.37
CA MET A 5 12.69 -22.38 -6.70
C MET A 5 12.93 -23.79 -7.27
N ASP A 6 13.92 -23.96 -8.15
CA ASP A 6 14.29 -25.26 -8.71
C ASP A 6 14.76 -26.24 -7.63
N ARG A 7 15.60 -25.79 -6.69
CA ARG A 7 16.01 -26.61 -5.55
C ARG A 7 14.83 -27.06 -4.70
N ARG A 8 13.86 -26.18 -4.44
CA ARG A 8 12.63 -26.51 -3.69
C ARG A 8 11.77 -27.53 -4.43
N THR A 9 11.61 -27.35 -5.75
CA THR A 9 10.87 -28.30 -6.59
C THR A 9 11.57 -29.66 -6.65
N TRP A 10 12.90 -29.68 -6.77
CA TRP A 10 13.68 -30.91 -6.70
C TRP A 10 13.54 -31.60 -5.33
N GLN A 11 13.61 -30.84 -4.24
CA GLN A 11 13.41 -31.36 -2.88
C GLN A 11 12.00 -31.97 -2.72
N ALA A 12 10.97 -31.30 -3.25
CA ALA A 12 9.60 -31.79 -3.22
C ALA A 12 9.46 -33.17 -3.90
N LEU A 13 10.08 -33.33 -5.08
CA LEU A 13 10.01 -34.55 -5.87
C LEU A 13 10.83 -35.70 -5.27
N THR A 14 11.94 -35.40 -4.62
CA THR A 14 12.87 -36.43 -4.11
C THR A 14 12.60 -36.85 -2.68
N THR A 15 12.15 -35.92 -1.84
CA THR A 15 11.98 -36.14 -0.39
C THR A 15 10.53 -36.14 0.06
N GLY A 16 9.60 -35.67 -0.78
CA GLY A 16 8.19 -35.51 -0.43
C GLY A 16 7.88 -34.28 0.43
N TYR A 17 8.87 -33.43 0.72
CA TYR A 17 8.69 -32.19 1.45
C TYR A 17 9.55 -31.05 0.90
N VAL A 18 9.25 -29.82 1.33
CA VAL A 18 10.03 -28.62 1.00
C VAL A 18 10.33 -27.85 2.29
N GLU A 19 11.58 -27.42 2.42
CA GLU A 19 12.00 -26.48 3.47
C GLU A 19 11.70 -25.05 3.04
N LEU A 20 10.76 -24.42 3.74
CA LEU A 20 10.46 -22.99 3.61
C LEU A 20 10.90 -22.25 4.88
N PRO A 21 11.15 -20.92 4.81
CA PRO A 21 11.65 -20.13 5.93
C PRO A 21 10.86 -20.29 7.23
N ARG A 22 9.55 -20.50 7.16
CA ARG A 22 8.71 -20.68 8.36
C ARG A 22 8.74 -22.10 8.91
N ARG A 23 8.61 -23.09 8.03
CA ARG A 23 8.49 -24.51 8.39
C ARG A 23 8.64 -25.40 7.18
N ARG A 24 8.91 -26.68 7.45
CA ARG A 24 8.80 -27.75 6.47
C ARG A 24 7.34 -27.96 6.05
N ILE A 25 7.10 -28.08 4.75
CA ILE A 25 5.77 -28.36 4.18
C ILE A 25 5.78 -29.61 3.30
N HIS A 26 4.63 -30.27 3.15
CA HIS A 26 4.47 -31.40 2.25
C HIS A 26 4.57 -30.97 0.77
N ALA A 27 5.14 -31.82 -0.09
CA ALA A 27 5.30 -31.55 -1.53
C ALA A 27 3.98 -31.16 -2.22
N GLY A 28 2.87 -31.83 -1.88
CA GLY A 28 1.55 -31.48 -2.41
C GLY A 28 1.09 -30.06 -2.04
N LEU A 29 1.50 -29.54 -0.87
CA LEU A 29 1.22 -28.15 -0.51
C LEU A 29 2.12 -27.19 -1.29
N TRP A 30 3.38 -27.55 -1.52
CA TRP A 30 4.30 -26.78 -2.37
C TRP A 30 3.74 -26.59 -3.79
N PHE A 31 3.32 -27.68 -4.45
CA PHE A 31 2.76 -27.59 -5.80
C PHE A 31 1.45 -26.81 -5.85
N ARG A 32 0.61 -26.92 -4.81
CA ARG A 32 -0.61 -26.10 -4.70
C ARG A 32 -0.28 -24.61 -4.57
N LEU A 33 0.71 -24.25 -3.74
CA LEU A 33 1.19 -22.88 -3.61
C LEU A 33 1.74 -22.34 -4.92
N LEU A 34 2.60 -23.10 -5.59
CA LEU A 34 3.17 -22.71 -6.87
C LEU A 34 2.07 -22.52 -7.92
N ARG A 35 1.08 -23.42 -7.96
CA ARG A 35 -0.06 -23.28 -8.86
C ARG A 35 -0.86 -22.02 -8.57
N THR A 36 -1.20 -21.76 -7.31
CA THR A 36 -1.92 -20.54 -6.91
C THR A 36 -1.15 -19.29 -7.31
N LEU A 37 0.16 -19.26 -7.10
CA LEU A 37 1.00 -18.13 -7.49
C LEU A 37 1.01 -17.91 -9.01
N LEU A 38 1.10 -18.99 -9.80
CA LEU A 38 1.02 -18.91 -11.26
C LEU A 38 -0.36 -18.39 -11.73
N ASP A 39 -1.45 -18.84 -11.09
CA ASP A 39 -2.80 -18.38 -11.41
C ASP A 39 -2.98 -16.88 -11.04
N GLU A 40 -2.44 -16.44 -9.89
CA GLU A 40 -2.43 -15.02 -9.48
C GLU A 40 -1.63 -14.15 -10.47
N LEU A 41 -0.44 -14.59 -10.89
CA LEU A 41 0.38 -13.87 -11.86
C LEU A 41 -0.25 -13.80 -13.26
N ASN A 42 -1.11 -14.77 -13.59
CA ASN A 42 -1.86 -14.78 -14.84
C ASN A 42 -3.17 -13.97 -14.77
N THR A 43 -3.51 -13.40 -13.60
CA THR A 43 -4.75 -12.65 -13.42
C THR A 43 -4.61 -11.24 -14.03
N PRO A 44 -5.60 -10.79 -14.84
CA PRO A 44 -5.61 -9.41 -15.35
C PRO A 44 -5.58 -8.37 -14.21
N LEU A 45 -4.76 -7.33 -14.34
CA LEU A 45 -4.60 -6.30 -13.30
C LEU A 45 -5.92 -5.63 -12.88
N SER A 46 -6.89 -5.54 -13.79
CA SER A 46 -8.24 -5.01 -13.50
C SER A 46 -9.00 -5.80 -12.43
N LEU A 47 -8.66 -7.08 -12.24
CA LEU A 47 -9.27 -7.97 -11.25
C LEU A 47 -8.44 -8.08 -9.97
N CYS A 48 -7.22 -7.55 -9.95
CA CYS A 48 -6.28 -7.71 -8.83
C CYS A 48 -6.48 -6.67 -7.70
N GLY A 49 -7.34 -5.66 -7.89
CA GLY A 49 -7.66 -4.65 -6.89
C GLY A 49 -6.41 -4.02 -6.27
N THR A 50 -6.29 -4.09 -4.95
CA THR A 50 -5.16 -3.54 -4.17
C THR A 50 -3.81 -4.22 -4.44
N PHE A 51 -3.81 -5.44 -4.97
CA PHE A 51 -2.57 -6.19 -5.26
C PHE A 51 -2.05 -6.00 -6.69
N ALA A 52 -2.76 -5.20 -7.52
CA ALA A 52 -2.36 -4.93 -8.89
C ALA A 52 -0.94 -4.33 -8.99
N HIS A 53 -0.58 -3.45 -8.04
CA HIS A 53 0.76 -2.86 -8.00
C HIS A 53 1.84 -3.92 -7.75
N SER A 54 1.62 -4.84 -6.81
CA SER A 54 2.55 -5.92 -6.50
C SER A 54 2.76 -6.86 -7.68
N ILE A 55 1.68 -7.26 -8.37
CA ILE A 55 1.77 -8.11 -9.56
C ILE A 55 2.53 -7.38 -10.68
N ARG A 56 2.21 -6.11 -10.93
CA ARG A 56 2.93 -5.30 -11.93
C ARG A 56 4.42 -5.21 -11.59
N TYR A 57 4.74 -4.97 -10.32
CA TYR A 57 6.12 -4.90 -9.86
C TYR A 57 6.88 -6.22 -10.06
N VAL A 58 6.28 -7.38 -9.81
CA VAL A 58 6.90 -8.68 -10.10
C VAL A 58 7.29 -8.80 -11.58
N TRP A 59 6.36 -8.46 -12.49
CA TRP A 59 6.59 -8.53 -13.93
C TRP A 59 7.68 -7.55 -14.39
N GLU A 60 7.67 -6.31 -13.87
CA GLU A 60 8.75 -5.34 -14.10
C GLU A 60 10.10 -5.87 -13.64
N ARG A 61 10.15 -6.58 -12.50
CA ARG A 61 11.40 -7.12 -11.94
C ARG A 61 11.97 -8.31 -12.69
N CYS A 62 11.14 -9.15 -13.32
CA CYS A 62 11.62 -10.23 -14.19
C CYS A 62 11.88 -9.76 -15.64
N GLY A 63 11.54 -8.52 -15.98
CA GLY A 63 11.79 -7.95 -17.32
C GLY A 63 10.85 -8.45 -18.41
N HIS A 64 9.77 -9.16 -18.03
CA HIS A 64 8.79 -9.71 -18.97
C HIS A 64 7.52 -8.85 -19.00
N PRO A 65 6.81 -8.82 -20.15
CA PRO A 65 5.50 -8.16 -20.20
C PRO A 65 4.51 -8.82 -19.23
N LEU A 66 3.51 -8.05 -18.79
CA LEU A 66 2.43 -8.56 -17.93
C LEU A 66 1.85 -9.86 -18.51
N ARG A 67 1.68 -10.87 -17.64
CA ARG A 67 1.17 -12.19 -17.99
C ARG A 67 1.98 -12.85 -19.13
N ALA A 68 3.28 -12.57 -19.23
CA ALA A 68 4.13 -13.05 -20.32
C ALA A 68 3.56 -12.70 -21.72
N GLY A 69 2.87 -11.55 -21.84
CA GLY A 69 2.31 -11.06 -23.10
C GLY A 69 0.95 -11.68 -23.48
N GLN A 70 0.34 -12.47 -22.59
CA GLN A 70 -0.95 -13.09 -22.85
C GLN A 70 -2.09 -12.08 -22.84
N SER A 71 -2.96 -12.14 -23.84
CA SER A 71 -4.22 -11.37 -23.88
C SER A 71 -5.38 -12.14 -23.25
N LEU A 72 -5.53 -13.43 -23.58
CA LEU A 72 -6.55 -14.33 -23.04
C LEU A 72 -6.00 -15.19 -21.90
N TRP A 73 -6.83 -15.47 -20.90
CA TRP A 73 -6.46 -16.38 -19.82
C TRP A 73 -6.41 -17.82 -20.33
N ARG A 74 -5.36 -18.54 -19.96
CA ARG A 74 -5.14 -19.95 -20.29
C ARG A 74 -4.45 -20.65 -19.10
N PRO A 75 -4.78 -21.90 -18.80
CA PRO A 75 -4.03 -22.70 -17.83
C PRO A 75 -2.55 -22.78 -18.21
N TYR A 76 -1.67 -22.77 -17.22
CA TYR A 76 -0.22 -22.85 -17.41
C TYR A 76 0.22 -24.03 -18.30
N GLU A 77 -0.39 -25.19 -18.12
CA GLU A 77 -0.01 -26.45 -18.78
C GLU A 77 -0.20 -26.43 -20.31
N ILE A 78 -1.07 -25.54 -20.82
CA ILE A 78 -1.35 -25.42 -22.25
C ILE A 78 -0.61 -24.25 -22.91
N LEU A 79 0.19 -23.51 -22.14
CA LEU A 79 0.97 -22.40 -22.66
C LEU A 79 2.15 -22.90 -23.50
N PRO A 80 2.61 -22.13 -24.51
CA PRO A 80 3.87 -22.41 -25.19
C PRO A 80 5.02 -22.45 -24.18
N LEU A 81 6.04 -23.27 -24.46
CA LEU A 81 7.19 -23.48 -23.57
C LEU A 81 7.86 -22.17 -23.14
N GLU A 82 8.02 -21.22 -24.07
CA GLU A 82 8.61 -19.92 -23.76
C GLU A 82 7.79 -19.14 -22.71
N VAL A 83 6.47 -19.12 -22.86
CA VAL A 83 5.55 -18.45 -21.93
C VAL A 83 5.54 -19.18 -20.58
N GLN A 84 5.64 -20.51 -20.58
CA GLN A 84 5.79 -21.31 -19.36
C GLN A 84 7.05 -20.91 -18.58
N LEU A 85 8.18 -20.78 -19.27
CA LEU A 85 9.45 -20.37 -18.64
C LEU A 85 9.36 -18.96 -18.05
N GLN A 86 8.77 -18.00 -18.77
CA GLN A 86 8.57 -16.63 -18.28
C GLN A 86 7.65 -16.58 -17.06
N MET A 87 6.57 -17.38 -17.07
CA MET A 87 5.65 -17.51 -15.93
C MET A 87 6.36 -18.10 -14.69
N LEU A 88 7.20 -19.13 -14.88
CA LEU A 88 8.00 -19.70 -13.79
C LEU A 88 9.04 -18.73 -13.26
N GLU A 89 9.68 -17.94 -14.12
CA GLU A 89 10.63 -16.90 -13.72
C GLU A 89 9.92 -15.79 -12.91
N ALA A 90 8.73 -15.38 -13.33
CA ALA A 90 7.91 -14.44 -12.58
C ALA A 90 7.51 -15.02 -11.21
N ALA A 91 7.12 -16.29 -11.14
CA ALA A 91 6.81 -16.98 -9.87
C ALA A 91 8.04 -17.04 -8.94
N ALA A 92 9.21 -17.40 -9.47
CA ALA A 92 10.45 -17.43 -8.71
C ALA A 92 10.82 -16.04 -8.18
N THR A 93 10.58 -14.99 -8.97
CA THR A 93 10.81 -13.60 -8.60
C THR A 93 9.84 -13.14 -7.52
N ALA A 94 8.55 -13.49 -7.63
CA ALA A 94 7.56 -13.19 -6.59
C ALA A 94 7.94 -13.82 -5.25
N ILE A 95 8.35 -15.09 -5.24
CA ILE A 95 8.80 -15.78 -4.02
C ILE A 95 10.01 -15.06 -3.41
N ASP A 96 11.00 -14.71 -4.23
CA ASP A 96 12.21 -13.99 -3.80
C ASP A 96 11.90 -12.62 -3.17
N LEU A 97 10.97 -11.88 -3.78
CA LEU A 97 10.52 -10.58 -3.28
C LEU A 97 9.71 -10.67 -1.99
N ILE A 98 8.91 -11.73 -1.82
CA ILE A 98 8.19 -12.02 -0.58
C ILE A 98 9.18 -12.42 0.52
N GLU A 99 10.11 -13.34 0.24
CA GLU A 99 11.15 -13.79 1.18
C GLU A 99 12.02 -12.62 1.66
N SER A 100 12.33 -11.69 0.75
CA SER A 100 13.09 -10.47 1.03
C SER A 100 12.26 -9.36 1.69
N LYS A 101 10.98 -9.58 1.97
CA LYS A 101 10.02 -8.61 2.55
C LYS A 101 9.84 -7.33 1.74
N VAL A 102 10.20 -7.34 0.46
CA VAL A 102 9.96 -6.22 -0.46
C VAL A 102 8.48 -6.16 -0.85
N LEU A 103 7.86 -7.33 -1.00
CA LEU A 103 6.44 -7.45 -1.22
C LEU A 103 5.75 -8.04 0.01
N SER A 104 4.67 -7.41 0.43
CA SER A 104 3.77 -7.90 1.47
C SER A 104 2.63 -8.69 0.81
N PRO A 105 2.62 -10.02 0.89
CA PRO A 105 1.58 -10.82 0.26
C PRO A 105 0.30 -10.83 1.11
N GLY A 106 -0.87 -10.73 0.46
CA GLY A 106 -2.17 -10.80 1.15
C GLY A 106 -2.68 -12.22 1.41
N GLY A 107 -2.09 -13.22 0.76
CA GLY A 107 -2.55 -14.61 0.86
C GLY A 107 -2.23 -15.26 2.21
N LYS A 108 -3.18 -16.00 2.79
CA LYS A 108 -3.03 -16.68 4.10
C LYS A 108 -1.80 -17.59 4.18
N GLN A 109 -1.45 -18.24 3.08
CA GLN A 109 -0.32 -19.17 3.04
C GLN A 109 1.01 -18.50 2.65
N ALA A 110 0.98 -17.23 2.24
CA ALA A 110 2.19 -16.54 1.85
C ALA A 110 3.13 -16.28 3.05
N ALA A 111 2.59 -16.32 4.26
CA ALA A 111 3.36 -16.33 5.49
C ALA A 111 4.33 -17.52 5.64
N LEU A 112 4.20 -18.57 4.82
CA LEU A 112 5.15 -19.70 4.79
C LEU A 112 6.51 -19.30 4.19
N PHE A 113 6.52 -18.30 3.30
CA PHE A 113 7.73 -17.74 2.70
C PHE A 113 8.44 -16.74 3.63
N LEU A 114 7.80 -16.33 4.73
CA LEU A 114 8.42 -15.43 5.70
C LEU A 114 9.00 -16.27 6.86
N PRO A 115 10.13 -15.86 7.46
CA PRO A 115 10.62 -16.51 8.67
C PRO A 115 9.54 -16.43 9.75
N GLU A 116 9.52 -17.43 10.64
CA GLU A 116 8.62 -17.41 11.79
C GLU A 116 8.84 -16.10 12.59
N PRO A 117 7.77 -15.36 12.92
CA PRO A 117 7.90 -14.20 13.81
C PRO A 117 8.59 -14.69 15.08
N GLN A 118 9.67 -14.03 15.49
CA GLN A 118 10.29 -14.32 16.78
C GLN A 118 9.30 -13.89 17.86
N THR A 119 8.40 -14.79 18.26
CA THR A 119 7.65 -14.60 19.50
C THR A 119 8.69 -14.73 20.59
N ALA A 120 9.00 -13.63 21.26
CA ALA A 120 9.75 -13.67 22.50
C ALA A 120 9.15 -14.80 23.35
N PHE A 121 10.00 -15.71 23.84
CA PHE A 121 9.58 -16.81 24.70
C PHE A 121 8.69 -16.25 25.82
N THR A 122 7.40 -16.53 25.77
CA THR A 122 6.47 -16.12 26.82
C THR A 122 6.16 -17.32 27.68
N ASP A 123 6.55 -17.21 28.95
CA ASP A 123 6.30 -18.15 30.05
C ASP A 123 4.78 -18.34 30.30
N GLY A 124 4.08 -19.00 29.38
CA GLY A 124 2.68 -19.42 29.53
C GLY A 124 1.64 -18.30 29.63
N MET A 125 2.04 -17.04 29.61
CA MET A 125 1.13 -15.89 29.51
C MET A 125 0.71 -15.71 28.05
N PRO A 126 -0.59 -15.58 27.73
CA PRO A 126 -0.99 -15.30 26.35
C PRO A 126 -0.32 -14.01 25.91
N VAL A 127 0.51 -14.09 24.87
CA VAL A 127 0.94 -12.93 24.10
C VAL A 127 -0.34 -12.34 23.56
N VAL A 128 -0.84 -11.31 24.25
CA VAL A 128 -1.70 -10.34 23.62
C VAL A 128 -0.83 -9.79 22.50
N GLU A 129 -1.07 -10.28 21.28
CA GLU A 129 -0.67 -9.54 20.09
C GLU A 129 -1.18 -8.13 20.36
N ARG A 130 -0.28 -7.21 20.72
CA ARG A 130 -0.55 -5.79 20.54
C ARG A 130 -0.67 -5.67 19.03
N LYS A 131 -1.86 -5.97 18.51
CA LYS A 131 -2.41 -5.27 17.36
C LYS A 131 -2.14 -3.82 17.74
N GLU A 132 -1.20 -3.18 17.06
CA GLU A 132 -1.16 -1.73 17.06
C GLU A 132 -2.61 -1.33 16.84
N GLU A 133 -3.24 -0.78 17.89
CA GLU A 133 -4.64 -0.41 17.81
C GLU A 133 -4.77 0.40 16.53
N PRO A 134 -5.70 0.05 15.63
CA PRO A 134 -5.77 0.72 14.33
C PRO A 134 -5.81 2.21 14.63
N VAL A 135 -4.73 2.90 14.26
CA VAL A 135 -4.55 4.31 14.58
C VAL A 135 -5.84 4.97 14.15
N ASN A 136 -6.57 5.52 15.12
CA ASN A 136 -7.83 6.15 14.83
C ASN A 136 -7.47 7.49 14.20
N TYR A 137 -7.20 7.47 12.89
CA TYR A 137 -6.78 8.62 12.11
C TYR A 137 -7.73 9.82 12.29
N TRP A 138 -9.00 9.55 12.62
CA TRP A 138 -9.96 10.59 12.98
C TRP A 138 -9.69 11.24 14.35
N GLN A 139 -9.29 10.48 15.36
CA GLN A 139 -8.88 11.04 16.66
C GLN A 139 -7.58 11.84 16.53
N GLU A 140 -6.62 11.36 15.77
CA GLU A 140 -5.38 12.12 15.51
C GLU A 140 -5.65 13.40 14.72
N ALA A 141 -6.54 13.34 13.73
CA ALA A 141 -6.95 14.52 12.97
C ALA A 141 -7.67 15.55 13.87
N ILE A 142 -8.58 15.12 14.74
CA ILE A 142 -9.25 16.02 15.70
C ILE A 142 -8.22 16.67 16.62
N LYS A 143 -7.29 15.88 17.17
CA LYS A 143 -6.23 16.40 18.02
C LYS A 143 -5.35 17.43 17.29
N ALA A 144 -4.96 17.15 16.05
CA ALA A 144 -4.18 18.08 15.24
C ALA A 144 -4.94 19.39 14.93
N ILE A 145 -6.26 19.31 14.73
CA ILE A 145 -7.10 20.51 14.55
C ILE A 145 -7.18 21.31 15.85
N GLU A 146 -7.36 20.67 17.00
CA GLU A 146 -7.37 21.34 18.31
C GLU A 146 -6.03 22.04 18.59
N GLU A 147 -4.92 21.37 18.33
CA GLU A 147 -3.57 21.94 18.46
C GLU A 147 -3.39 23.14 17.51
N ALA A 148 -3.86 23.04 16.25
CA ALA A 148 -3.80 24.13 15.30
C ALA A 148 -4.65 25.35 15.71
N ILE A 149 -5.80 25.14 16.37
CA ILE A 149 -6.62 26.23 16.94
C ILE A 149 -5.86 26.93 18.06
N VAL A 150 -5.23 26.18 18.97
CA VAL A 150 -4.43 26.75 20.07
C VAL A 150 -3.24 27.55 19.52
N GLU A 151 -2.58 27.04 18.49
CA GLU A 151 -1.47 27.73 17.84
C GLU A 151 -1.94 28.98 17.07
N ALA A 152 -3.08 28.91 16.37
CA ALA A 152 -3.65 30.03 15.63
C ALA A 152 -3.96 31.26 16.49
N ARG A 153 -4.19 31.08 17.80
CA ARG A 153 -4.35 32.21 18.74
C ARG A 153 -3.10 33.08 18.86
N HIS A 154 -1.92 32.51 18.61
CA HIS A 154 -0.62 33.17 18.81
C HIS A 154 0.19 33.28 17.51
N ASN A 155 -0.17 32.53 16.46
CA ASN A 155 0.54 32.48 15.19
C ASN A 155 -0.36 32.91 14.00
N PRO A 156 -0.06 34.05 13.35
CA PRO A 156 -0.86 34.54 12.23
C PRO A 156 -0.82 33.63 11.00
N VAL A 157 0.25 32.86 10.79
CA VAL A 157 0.37 31.95 9.64
C VAL A 157 -0.56 30.75 9.80
N THR A 158 -0.60 30.18 11.00
CA THR A 158 -1.46 29.04 11.34
C THR A 158 -2.93 29.47 11.34
N ALA A 159 -3.25 30.66 11.83
CA ALA A 159 -4.60 31.23 11.75
C ALA A 159 -5.11 31.35 10.30
N ARG A 160 -4.28 31.87 9.38
CA ARG A 160 -4.63 31.98 7.96
C ARG A 160 -4.78 30.63 7.27
N SER A 161 -3.93 29.66 7.63
CA SER A 161 -4.00 28.30 7.10
C SER A 161 -5.26 27.57 7.56
N LEU A 162 -5.61 27.71 8.86
CA LEU A 162 -6.86 27.20 9.43
C LEU A 162 -8.08 27.86 8.77
N PHE A 163 -8.03 29.17 8.55
CA PHE A 163 -9.09 29.92 7.87
C PHE A 163 -9.28 29.47 6.43
N ALA A 164 -8.20 29.25 5.68
CA ALA A 164 -8.27 28.75 4.31
C ALA A 164 -8.83 27.32 4.21
N LEU A 165 -8.53 26.48 5.20
CA LEU A 165 -9.07 25.12 5.31
C LEU A 165 -10.59 25.16 5.59
N THR A 166 -11.03 25.99 6.53
CA THR A 166 -12.44 26.06 6.94
C THR A 166 -13.30 26.84 5.94
N SER A 167 -12.73 27.81 5.23
CA SER A 167 -13.41 28.54 4.15
C SER A 167 -13.50 27.75 2.85
N TYR A 168 -12.92 26.54 2.77
CA TYR A 168 -12.93 25.77 1.54
C TYR A 168 -14.34 25.37 1.12
N GLY A 169 -14.73 25.77 -0.10
CA GLY A 169 -16.07 25.57 -0.64
C GLY A 169 -17.07 26.69 -0.34
N GLN A 170 -16.72 27.65 0.52
CA GLN A 170 -17.50 28.85 0.79
C GLN A 170 -16.84 30.05 0.09
N ARG A 171 -17.57 30.71 -0.81
CA ARG A 171 -17.08 31.88 -1.56
C ARG A 171 -17.94 33.12 -1.40
N ASP A 172 -19.06 33.00 -0.71
CA ASP A 172 -19.94 34.12 -0.43
C ASP A 172 -19.39 34.97 0.72
N PRO A 173 -19.42 36.31 0.58
CA PRO A 173 -18.84 37.21 1.57
C PRO A 173 -19.55 37.14 2.92
N GLU A 174 -20.83 36.79 2.95
CA GLU A 174 -21.59 36.61 4.20
C GLU A 174 -21.11 35.41 5.02
N SER A 175 -20.83 34.26 4.39
CA SER A 175 -20.30 33.08 5.08
C SER A 175 -18.88 33.30 5.58
N LEU A 176 -18.04 34.02 4.82
CA LEU A 176 -16.68 34.38 5.27
C LEU A 176 -16.73 35.30 6.50
N GLU A 177 -17.65 36.25 6.54
CA GLU A 177 -17.80 37.14 7.70
C GLU A 177 -18.31 36.40 8.94
N ARG A 178 -19.28 35.48 8.75
CA ARG A 178 -19.72 34.57 9.85
C ARG A 178 -18.57 33.72 10.36
N LEU A 179 -17.70 33.25 9.47
CA LEU A 179 -16.53 32.45 9.85
C LEU A 179 -15.50 33.28 10.63
N ARG A 180 -15.27 34.54 10.25
CA ARG A 180 -14.43 35.48 11.02
C ARG A 180 -14.98 35.72 12.43
N ILE A 181 -16.30 35.87 12.59
CA ILE A 181 -16.94 35.99 13.90
C ILE A 181 -16.72 34.72 14.73
N THR A 182 -16.85 33.54 14.13
CA THR A 182 -16.58 32.25 14.81
C THR A 182 -15.11 32.15 15.27
N PHE A 183 -14.16 32.58 14.44
CA PHE A 183 -12.73 32.58 14.80
C PHE A 183 -12.42 33.56 15.93
N ALA A 184 -13.06 34.73 15.94
CA ALA A 184 -12.94 35.69 17.04
C ALA A 184 -13.50 35.11 18.36
N ASN A 185 -14.61 34.37 18.30
CA ASN A 185 -15.19 33.69 19.47
C ASN A 185 -14.25 32.59 20.02
N GLU A 186 -13.48 31.93 19.16
CA GLU A 186 -12.46 30.95 19.54
C GLU A 186 -11.14 31.58 20.04
N GLY A 187 -11.09 32.91 20.17
CA GLY A 187 -9.95 33.65 20.72
C GLY A 187 -8.83 33.90 19.72
N ILE A 188 -9.07 33.72 18.42
CA ILE A 188 -8.09 34.07 17.37
C ILE A 188 -8.17 35.58 17.10
N PRO A 189 -7.06 36.33 17.19
CA PRO A 189 -7.07 37.78 16.98
C PRO A 189 -7.62 38.16 15.59
N PRO A 190 -8.60 39.07 15.49
CA PRO A 190 -9.19 39.47 14.22
C PRO A 190 -8.17 40.17 13.30
N GLU A 191 -7.11 40.73 13.88
CA GLU A 191 -5.97 41.34 13.18
C GLU A 191 -5.23 40.37 12.25
N PHE A 192 -5.28 39.07 12.52
CA PHE A 192 -4.61 38.06 11.68
C PHE A 192 -5.36 37.79 10.37
N LEU A 193 -6.67 38.09 10.34
CA LEU A 193 -7.61 37.73 9.28
C LEU A 193 -8.23 38.93 8.57
N SER A 194 -8.02 40.16 9.06
CA SER A 194 -8.66 41.40 8.56
C SER A 194 -8.32 41.75 7.11
N TYR A 195 -7.14 41.35 6.62
CA TYR A 195 -6.68 41.61 5.26
C TYR A 195 -6.49 40.32 4.42
N TYR A 196 -6.92 39.17 4.95
CA TYR A 196 -6.70 37.88 4.29
C TYR A 196 -7.94 37.47 3.48
N GLU A 197 -7.75 37.37 2.16
CA GLU A 197 -8.69 36.73 1.24
C GLU A 197 -8.12 35.36 0.84
N PRO A 198 -8.88 34.28 0.99
CA PRO A 198 -8.41 32.94 0.67
C PRO A 198 -8.33 32.74 -0.85
N ASP A 199 -7.18 33.07 -1.43
CA ASP A 199 -6.89 32.84 -2.85
C ASP A 199 -6.26 31.45 -3.09
N GLY A 200 -7.11 30.47 -3.40
CA GLY A 200 -6.72 29.16 -3.92
C GLY A 200 -6.87 27.97 -2.95
N PRO A 201 -6.71 26.73 -3.43
CA PRO A 201 -6.97 25.53 -2.63
C PRO A 201 -6.03 25.41 -1.42
N PHE A 202 -6.55 24.94 -0.28
CA PHE A 202 -5.80 24.73 0.97
C PHE A 202 -4.65 23.72 0.82
N THR A 203 -4.74 22.83 -0.17
CA THR A 203 -3.58 22.07 -0.63
C THR A 203 -2.77 23.01 -1.52
N CYS A 204 -1.56 23.39 -1.14
CA CYS A 204 -0.61 24.16 -1.96
C CYS A 204 -0.17 23.45 -3.26
N ARG A 205 -1.05 22.68 -3.90
CA ARG A 205 -0.96 22.19 -5.27
C ARG A 205 -1.75 23.14 -6.16
N ARG A 206 -1.07 24.10 -6.77
CA ARG A 206 -1.56 24.66 -8.04
C ARG A 206 -1.62 23.50 -9.02
N LEU A 207 -2.81 23.09 -9.41
CA LEU A 207 -3.04 21.95 -10.31
C LEU A 207 -2.66 22.27 -11.78
N ASN A 208 -1.72 23.20 -12.01
CA ASN A 208 -1.39 23.73 -13.33
C ASN A 208 0.09 24.14 -13.46
N ASP A 209 1.03 23.30 -13.03
CA ASP A 209 2.41 23.38 -13.53
C ASP A 209 2.67 22.19 -14.46
N GLY A 210 2.48 22.43 -15.76
CA GLY A 210 3.27 21.80 -16.82
C GLY A 210 2.78 20.46 -17.40
N LEU A 211 1.66 20.44 -18.11
CA LEU A 211 1.53 19.66 -19.34
C LEU A 211 0.92 20.55 -20.42
N SER A 212 1.78 21.37 -21.02
CA SER A 212 1.50 21.92 -22.34
C SER A 212 1.56 20.76 -23.33
N ASP A 213 0.38 20.29 -23.74
CA ASP A 213 0.22 19.54 -24.98
C ASP A 213 0.72 20.41 -26.14
N SER A 214 1.83 20.01 -26.75
CA SER A 214 2.17 20.44 -28.10
C SER A 214 3.14 19.43 -28.74
N PHE A 215 2.56 18.69 -29.70
CA PHE A 215 3.15 17.83 -30.75
C PHE A 215 3.73 16.46 -30.37
#